data_AF-A0A9D2G7H8-F1
#
_entry.id   AF-A0A9D2G7H8-F1
#
_cell.length_a   1.000
_cell.length_b   1.000
_cell.length_c   1.000
_cell.angle_alpha   90.00
_cell.angle_beta   90.00
_cell.angle_gamma   90.00
#
_symmetry.space_group_name_H-M   'P 1'
#
loop_
_entity.id
_entity.type
_entity.pdbx_description
1 polymer ?
#
loop_
_entity_poly.entity_id
_entity_poly.type
_entity_poly.pdbx_seq_one_letter_code
_entity_poly.pdbx_strand_id
1 'polypeptide(L)'
;SLDDIALFPDLGEVIPVLMSAEEVKSLAGRFAWSGPAFPAGDYSLRNMDKTRFRLMVMDEEEFVDGRRQAKGAGREVTEMDESQAYHELHPGAVYMHEGALYEVLKLDLVSRTAEAVPFSGNYYTVSEGTEETRILQTFQEEELGRTRVSFGDINVNEVISMYKKLQFHNHQNLGYVELTRPLQKDYDTESTWIGIPENVTEVYRSLLAPDRNGELVLNNHFEGMCYALKNAAMMTTMTERDDIDAVISNNAVIPDGRKEQAVSLYIYDKYEGGLGYSEKIYEVVPQIIENAVRMVEGCSCEGGCPACVGDYNLDKKMVLWGLKNLLEESDPPEFEGKQIEEARPFIQKGFSFFKLPEEWEEFCDSVVKNGERGGAFLRTVEQVETEGHRLILTVGNTFYEEWMTDPDNMRSLENTLRYHAVCPADMRIEVKVVENRERADKIRGKLRRRYDDLLS
;
A
#
# COMPACT_ATOMS: atom_id res chain seq x y z
N SER A 1 43.64 17.99 4.04
CA SER A 1 45.01 18.49 3.79
C SER A 1 45.07 19.00 2.36
N LEU A 2 46.12 19.74 1.97
CA LEU A 2 46.25 20.17 0.56
C LEU A 2 46.37 18.96 -0.39
N ASP A 3 46.90 17.84 0.08
CA ASP A 3 47.00 16.60 -0.70
C ASP A 3 45.63 15.91 -0.89
N ASP A 4 44.70 16.08 0.05
CA ASP A 4 43.35 15.49 -0.05
C ASP A 4 42.51 16.18 -1.14
N ILE A 5 42.77 17.45 -1.44
CA ILE A 5 42.08 18.18 -2.53
C ILE A 5 42.42 17.56 -3.90
N ALA A 6 43.61 16.99 -4.05
CA ALA A 6 43.99 16.29 -5.28
C ALA A 6 43.26 14.94 -5.44
N LEU A 7 42.81 14.34 -4.34
CA LEU A 7 42.06 13.08 -4.34
C LEU A 7 40.55 13.31 -4.40
N PHE A 8 40.08 14.42 -3.82
CA PHE A 8 38.67 14.78 -3.71
C PHE A 8 38.49 16.24 -4.18
N PRO A 9 38.32 16.47 -5.49
CA PRO A 9 38.24 17.82 -6.05
C PRO A 9 37.07 18.63 -5.47
N ASP A 10 35.97 17.97 -5.14
CA ASP A 10 34.75 18.58 -4.59
C ASP A 10 34.97 19.20 -3.19
N LEU A 11 36.04 18.84 -2.49
CA LEU A 11 36.43 19.50 -1.24
C LEU A 11 36.70 21.00 -1.43
N GLY A 12 37.04 21.43 -2.65
CA GLY A 12 37.19 22.84 -3.00
C GLY A 12 35.89 23.65 -2.85
N GLU A 13 34.73 23.01 -3.01
CA GLU A 13 33.42 23.64 -2.90
C GLU A 13 32.80 23.39 -1.52
N VAL A 14 32.95 22.18 -0.98
CA VAL A 14 32.39 21.77 0.32
C VAL A 14 33.05 22.48 1.50
N ILE A 15 34.38 22.59 1.52
CA ILE A 15 35.09 23.15 2.67
C ILE A 15 34.77 24.63 2.92
N PRO A 16 34.72 25.52 1.89
CA PRO A 16 34.27 26.89 2.09
C PRO A 16 32.88 27.00 2.71
N VAL A 17 31.94 26.13 2.30
CA VAL A 17 30.59 26.08 2.86
C VAL A 17 30.64 25.66 4.33
N LEU A 18 31.33 24.57 4.66
CA LEU A 18 31.48 24.10 6.05
C LEU A 18 32.21 25.12 6.95
N MET A 19 33.15 25.89 6.39
CA MET A 19 33.81 26.99 7.10
C MET A 19 32.84 28.15 7.34
N SER A 20 31.99 28.49 6.36
CA SER A 20 30.97 29.53 6.52
C SER A 20 29.88 29.14 7.53
N ALA A 21 29.60 27.84 7.66
CA ALA A 21 28.72 27.26 8.66
C ALA A 21 29.38 27.07 10.05
N GLU A 22 30.65 27.46 10.21
CA GLU A 22 31.46 27.31 11.44
C GLU A 22 31.67 25.85 11.93
N GLU A 23 31.34 24.86 11.09
CA GLU A 23 31.50 23.43 11.41
C GLU A 23 32.95 22.96 11.26
N VAL A 24 33.72 23.66 10.43
CA VAL A 24 35.13 23.35 10.17
C VAL A 24 36.00 24.60 10.34
N LYS A 25 37.15 24.44 11.00
CA LYS A 25 38.17 25.48 11.14
C LYS A 25 39.46 25.10 10.43
N SER A 26 40.03 26.07 9.72
CA SER A 26 41.36 25.94 9.14
C SER A 26 42.44 26.14 10.23
N LEU A 27 43.27 25.12 10.43
CA LEU A 27 44.38 25.10 11.37
C LEU A 27 45.62 24.56 10.65
N ALA A 28 46.62 25.42 10.45
CA ALA A 28 47.93 25.06 9.90
C ALA A 28 47.87 24.21 8.60
N GLY A 29 47.00 24.59 7.65
CA GLY A 29 46.83 23.88 6.37
C GLY A 29 46.02 22.58 6.46
N ARG A 30 45.37 22.32 7.60
CA ARG A 30 44.41 21.24 7.81
C ARG A 30 43.06 21.80 8.22
N PHE A 31 42.02 21.03 7.96
CA PHE A 31 40.65 21.36 8.34
C PHE A 31 40.28 20.47 9.53
N ALA A 32 39.93 21.10 10.64
CA ALA A 32 39.56 20.43 11.88
C ALA A 32 38.07 20.68 12.16
N TRP A 33 37.36 19.63 12.57
CA TRP A 33 35.98 19.72 12.99
C TRP A 33 35.85 20.62 14.23
N SER A 34 34.97 21.61 14.14
CA SER A 34 34.61 22.55 15.20
C SER A 34 33.11 22.57 15.52
N GLY A 35 32.31 21.75 14.83
CA GLY A 35 30.88 21.59 15.07
C GLY A 35 30.55 20.74 16.32
N PRO A 36 29.29 20.26 16.41
CA PRO A 36 28.81 19.43 17.53
C PRO A 36 29.67 18.21 17.82
N ALA A 37 29.61 17.69 19.05
CA ALA A 37 30.49 16.60 19.50
C ALA A 37 30.33 15.29 18.70
N PHE A 38 29.21 15.09 18.00
CA PHE A 38 28.89 13.84 17.33
C PHE A 38 28.10 14.03 16.02
N PRO A 39 28.76 14.50 14.94
CA PRO A 39 28.09 14.71 13.64
C PRO A 39 27.44 13.43 13.10
N ALA A 40 28.05 12.27 13.32
CA ALA A 40 27.53 10.99 12.84
C ALA A 40 26.16 10.60 13.43
N GLY A 41 25.72 11.22 14.52
CA GLY A 41 24.39 10.97 15.09
C GLY A 41 23.28 11.79 14.44
N ASP A 42 23.64 12.87 13.76
CA ASP A 42 22.69 13.80 13.14
C ASP A 42 22.29 13.37 11.73
N TYR A 43 23.02 12.41 11.14
CA TYR A 43 22.77 11.89 9.80
C TYR A 43 22.45 10.39 9.84
N SER A 44 21.33 9.99 9.23
CA SER A 44 21.09 8.58 8.95
C SER A 44 21.75 8.20 7.64
N LEU A 45 22.33 6.99 7.58
CA LEU A 45 22.84 6.42 6.33
C LEU A 45 21.71 5.99 5.37
N ARG A 46 20.46 5.97 5.84
CA ARG A 46 19.30 5.47 5.08
C ARG A 46 18.30 6.55 4.68
N ASN A 47 18.25 7.67 5.40
CA ASN A 47 17.28 8.72 5.13
C ASN A 47 17.76 10.08 5.67
N MET A 48 17.45 11.17 4.97
CA MET A 48 17.73 12.53 5.42
C MET A 48 16.68 13.06 6.41
N ASP A 49 15.57 12.34 6.57
CA ASP A 49 14.50 12.75 7.48
C ASP A 49 14.96 12.78 8.94
N LYS A 50 14.74 13.93 9.59
CA LYS A 50 15.03 14.14 11.02
C LYS A 50 13.99 13.47 11.92
N THR A 51 12.81 13.16 11.37
CA THR A 51 11.70 12.60 12.10
C THR A 51 11.71 11.08 11.98
N ARG A 52 11.76 10.42 13.13
CA ARG A 52 11.72 8.97 13.23
C ARG A 52 10.56 8.53 14.11
N PHE A 53 9.90 7.46 13.68
CA PHE A 53 8.80 6.81 14.38
C PHE A 53 9.25 5.46 14.90
N ARG A 54 8.86 5.16 16.15
CA ARG A 54 9.13 3.87 16.80
C ARG A 54 7.87 3.03 16.84
N LEU A 55 8.01 1.75 16.47
CA LEU A 55 6.96 0.77 16.62
C LEU A 55 7.08 0.07 17.98
N MET A 56 6.09 0.30 18.84
CA MET A 56 5.94 -0.31 20.15
C MET A 56 4.88 -1.40 20.08
N VAL A 57 5.29 -2.65 20.25
CA VAL A 57 4.37 -3.79 20.34
C VAL A 57 4.03 -4.05 21.79
N MET A 58 2.73 -4.13 22.07
CA MET A 58 2.17 -4.53 23.35
C MET A 58 1.61 -5.94 23.25
N ASP A 59 1.76 -6.76 24.30
CA ASP A 59 1.34 -8.16 24.27
C ASP A 59 -0.19 -8.35 24.35
N GLU A 60 -0.90 -7.42 24.97
CA GLU A 60 -2.34 -7.50 25.20
C GLU A 60 -3.10 -6.37 24.51
N GLU A 61 -4.36 -6.64 24.20
CA GLU A 61 -5.34 -5.62 23.81
C GLU A 61 -6.43 -5.50 24.89
N GLU A 62 -6.89 -4.29 25.14
CA GLU A 62 -8.06 -4.02 25.97
C GLU A 62 -9.10 -3.20 25.22
N PHE A 63 -10.37 -3.35 25.61
CA PHE A 63 -11.47 -2.56 25.09
C PHE A 63 -11.86 -1.50 26.11
N VAL A 64 -11.54 -0.24 25.83
CA VAL A 64 -11.88 0.91 26.67
C VAL A 64 -12.76 1.85 25.85
N ASP A 65 -13.93 2.21 26.38
CA ASP A 65 -14.94 3.05 25.72
C ASP A 65 -15.33 2.58 24.31
N GLY A 66 -15.38 1.26 24.10
CA GLY A 66 -15.73 0.64 22.81
C GLY A 66 -14.63 0.72 21.75
N ARG A 67 -13.40 1.12 22.11
CA ARG A 67 -12.23 1.14 21.22
C ARG A 67 -11.17 0.16 21.71
N ARG A 68 -10.48 -0.49 20.77
CA ARG A 68 -9.31 -1.32 21.04
C ARG A 68 -8.14 -0.42 21.41
N GLN A 69 -7.45 -0.74 22.50
CA GLN A 69 -6.24 -0.07 22.95
C GLN A 69 -5.18 -1.13 23.29
N ALA A 70 -3.92 -0.79 23.00
CA ALA A 70 -2.79 -1.66 23.30
C ALA A 70 -2.45 -1.56 24.79
N LYS A 71 -2.19 -2.68 25.45
CA LYS A 71 -1.88 -2.74 26.89
C LYS A 71 -0.71 -3.67 27.19
N GLY A 72 0.13 -3.27 28.13
CA GLY A 72 1.19 -4.11 28.67
C GLY A 72 2.55 -3.42 28.61
N ALA A 73 3.60 -4.22 28.75
CA ALA A 73 4.97 -3.74 28.57
C ALA A 73 5.26 -3.61 27.07
N GLY A 74 5.49 -2.38 26.62
CA GLY A 74 5.84 -2.13 25.23
C GLY A 74 7.26 -2.58 24.93
N ARG A 75 7.41 -3.41 23.89
CA ARG A 75 8.70 -3.74 23.29
C ARG A 75 8.86 -2.96 22.00
N GLU A 76 9.96 -2.23 21.87
CA GLU A 76 10.34 -1.60 20.61
C GLU A 76 10.78 -2.68 19.62
N VAL A 77 10.14 -2.70 18.45
CA VAL A 77 10.43 -3.67 17.38
C VAL A 77 11.31 -3.06 16.30
N THR A 78 10.97 -1.84 15.86
CA THR A 78 11.71 -1.14 14.82
C THR A 78 11.54 0.36 14.93
N GLU A 79 12.45 1.07 14.27
CA GLU A 79 12.37 2.49 13.98
C GLU A 79 12.33 2.69 12.45
N MET A 80 11.57 3.68 11.98
CA MET A 80 11.50 4.05 10.57
C MET A 80 11.28 5.56 10.40
N ASP A 81 11.48 6.08 9.19
CA ASP A 81 11.24 7.49 8.88
C ASP A 81 9.75 7.83 8.78
N GLU A 82 9.44 9.13 8.67
CA GLU A 82 8.08 9.64 8.60
C GLU A 82 7.28 9.12 7.40
N SER A 83 7.89 9.09 6.21
CA SER A 83 7.19 8.63 5.00
C SER A 83 6.82 7.16 5.16
N GLN A 84 7.79 6.31 5.49
CA GLN A 84 7.56 4.89 5.72
C GLN A 84 6.53 4.66 6.84
N ALA A 85 6.59 5.41 7.93
CA ALA A 85 5.62 5.30 9.03
C ALA A 85 4.19 5.63 8.57
N TYR A 86 4.01 6.59 7.67
CA TYR A 86 2.66 6.91 7.18
C TYR A 86 2.10 5.81 6.27
N HIS A 87 2.94 5.11 5.51
CA HIS A 87 2.52 3.96 4.69
C HIS A 87 2.30 2.67 5.49
N GLU A 88 3.15 2.39 6.46
CA GLU A 88 3.21 1.08 7.12
C GLU A 88 2.69 1.07 8.56
N LEU A 89 2.66 2.22 9.23
CA LEU A 89 2.26 2.36 10.64
C LEU A 89 1.01 3.22 10.83
N HIS A 90 0.22 3.45 9.79
CA HIS A 90 -1.07 4.11 9.95
C HIS A 90 -2.03 3.27 10.82
N PRO A 91 -3.02 3.89 11.50
CA PRO A 91 -4.01 3.13 12.26
C PRO A 91 -4.74 2.09 11.38
N GLY A 92 -4.79 0.85 11.84
CA GLY A 92 -5.34 -0.30 11.13
C GLY A 92 -4.37 -1.00 10.17
N ALA A 93 -3.12 -0.53 10.04
CA ALA A 93 -2.09 -1.20 9.26
C ALA A 93 -1.70 -2.54 9.88
N VAL A 94 -1.36 -3.52 9.03
CA VAL A 94 -0.76 -4.79 9.45
C VAL A 94 0.71 -4.75 9.08
N TYR A 95 1.55 -4.50 10.08
CA TYR A 95 3.00 -4.49 9.96
C TYR A 95 3.56 -5.91 10.12
N MET A 96 4.52 -6.28 9.26
CA MET A 96 5.16 -7.60 9.29
C MET A 96 6.64 -7.45 9.67
N HIS A 97 7.06 -8.16 10.72
CA HIS A 97 8.45 -8.15 11.16
C HIS A 97 8.90 -9.57 11.50
N GLU A 98 9.96 -10.05 10.84
CA GLU A 98 10.50 -11.41 11.01
C GLU A 98 9.44 -12.54 10.90
N GLY A 99 8.41 -12.32 10.07
CA GLY A 99 7.31 -13.27 9.87
C GLY A 99 6.19 -13.21 10.92
N ALA A 100 6.36 -12.41 11.99
CA ALA A 100 5.28 -12.05 12.90
C ALA A 100 4.47 -10.87 12.34
N LEU A 101 3.16 -10.89 12.56
CA LEU A 101 2.25 -9.83 12.14
C LEU A 101 1.80 -9.01 13.36
N TYR A 102 1.72 -7.70 13.18
CA TYR A 102 1.29 -6.76 14.18
C TYR A 102 0.26 -5.80 13.58
N GLU A 103 -0.90 -5.66 14.22
CA GLU A 103 -1.91 -4.68 13.83
C GLU A 103 -1.65 -3.38 14.60
N VAL A 104 -1.47 -2.28 13.87
CA VAL A 104 -1.25 -0.97 14.45
C VAL A 104 -2.59 -0.39 14.89
N LEU A 105 -2.76 -0.17 16.19
CA LEU A 105 -4.01 0.39 16.74
C LEU A 105 -3.99 1.91 16.74
N LYS A 106 -2.82 2.51 16.95
CA LYS A 106 -2.68 3.95 17.13
C LYS A 106 -1.31 4.42 16.64
N LEU A 107 -1.31 5.53 15.92
CA LEU A 107 -0.11 6.28 15.57
C LEU A 107 -0.18 7.65 16.24
N ASP A 108 0.75 7.93 17.15
CA ASP A 108 0.87 9.24 17.80
C ASP A 108 1.98 10.06 17.12
N LEU A 109 1.56 11.08 16.39
CA LEU A 109 2.44 11.99 15.65
C LEU A 109 3.27 12.91 16.57
N VAL A 110 2.82 13.16 17.80
CA VAL A 110 3.50 14.06 18.74
C VAL A 110 4.63 13.32 19.45
N SER A 111 4.33 12.13 19.98
CA SER A 111 5.33 11.28 20.64
C SER A 111 6.18 10.46 19.66
N ARG A 112 5.76 10.40 18.39
CA ARG A 112 6.38 9.64 17.29
C ARG A 112 6.47 8.15 17.61
N THR A 113 5.38 7.62 18.16
CA THR A 113 5.26 6.21 18.51
C THR A 113 3.99 5.61 17.94
N ALA A 114 4.14 4.45 17.29
CA ALA A 114 3.05 3.59 16.88
C ALA A 114 2.85 2.49 17.92
N GLU A 115 1.62 2.26 18.34
CA GLU A 115 1.24 1.18 19.24
C GLU A 115 0.58 0.07 18.43
N ALA A 116 1.14 -1.13 18.52
CA ALA A 116 0.64 -2.30 17.80
C ALA A 116 0.47 -3.51 18.72
N VAL A 117 -0.37 -4.45 18.30
CA VAL A 117 -0.64 -5.71 19.00
C VAL A 117 -0.45 -6.89 18.05
N PRO A 118 -0.11 -8.10 18.55
CA PRO A 118 0.00 -9.29 17.72
C PRO A 118 -1.28 -9.54 16.90
N PHE A 119 -1.08 -9.82 15.62
CA PHE A 119 -2.16 -10.05 14.66
C PHE A 119 -2.08 -11.46 14.09
N SER A 120 -3.20 -12.17 14.02
CA SER A 120 -3.27 -13.54 13.51
C SER A 120 -4.18 -13.68 12.28
N GLY A 121 -4.55 -12.57 11.64
CA GLY A 121 -5.38 -12.60 10.44
C GLY A 121 -4.59 -12.96 9.16
N ASN A 122 -5.33 -13.22 8.07
CA ASN A 122 -4.77 -13.69 6.81
C ASN A 122 -4.76 -12.58 5.73
N TYR A 123 -4.45 -11.34 6.11
CA TYR A 123 -4.34 -10.23 5.17
C TYR A 123 -3.20 -9.31 5.56
N TYR A 124 -2.72 -8.54 4.58
CA TYR A 124 -1.83 -7.41 4.75
C TYR A 124 -2.49 -6.13 4.23
N THR A 125 -1.95 -4.99 4.60
CA THR A 125 -2.49 -3.68 4.23
C THR A 125 -1.59 -3.00 3.22
N VAL A 126 -2.21 -2.23 2.32
CA VAL A 126 -1.49 -1.32 1.42
C VAL A 126 -2.19 0.03 1.50
N SER A 127 -1.44 1.07 1.85
CA SER A 127 -1.91 2.45 1.88
C SER A 127 -2.25 2.93 0.47
N GLU A 128 -3.27 3.77 0.38
CA GLU A 128 -3.62 4.49 -0.85
C GLU A 128 -3.74 5.98 -0.53
N GLY A 129 -3.26 6.81 -1.45
CA GLY A 129 -3.19 8.25 -1.27
C GLY A 129 -3.23 9.01 -2.58
N THR A 130 -3.12 10.33 -2.46
CA THR A 130 -2.99 11.25 -3.58
C THR A 130 -1.68 12.02 -3.43
N GLU A 131 -0.95 12.16 -4.52
CA GLU A 131 0.24 13.00 -4.59
C GLU A 131 -0.09 14.26 -5.41
N GLU A 132 0.34 15.42 -4.93
CA GLU A 132 0.27 16.68 -5.65
C GLU A 132 1.66 17.29 -5.74
N THR A 133 2.07 17.64 -6.96
CA THR A 133 3.36 18.30 -7.22
C THR A 133 3.16 19.74 -7.67
N ARG A 134 3.95 20.67 -7.13
CA ARG A 134 3.93 22.09 -7.51
C ARG A 134 5.34 22.58 -7.81
N ILE A 135 5.52 23.24 -8.96
CA ILE A 135 6.81 23.85 -9.31
C ILE A 135 7.03 25.08 -8.44
N LEU A 136 8.16 25.13 -7.75
CA LEU A 136 8.60 26.28 -6.96
C LEU A 136 9.50 27.18 -7.79
N GLN A 137 10.51 26.59 -8.43
CA GLN A 137 11.50 27.32 -9.22
C GLN A 137 12.04 26.47 -10.36
N THR A 138 12.29 27.09 -11.52
CA THR A 138 12.99 26.47 -12.64
C THR A 138 14.42 27.01 -12.71
N PHE A 139 15.42 26.13 -12.74
CA PHE A 139 16.83 26.50 -12.87
C PHE A 139 17.34 26.36 -14.30
N GLN A 140 17.07 25.22 -14.91
CA GLN A 140 17.56 24.88 -16.25
C GLN A 140 16.41 24.41 -17.12
N GLU A 141 16.57 24.62 -18.42
CA GLU A 141 15.55 24.30 -19.39
C GLU A 141 16.11 24.17 -20.78
N GLU A 142 15.72 23.11 -21.47
CA GLU A 142 16.15 22.82 -22.83
C GLU A 142 15.00 22.25 -23.68
N GLU A 143 15.11 22.44 -25.00
CA GLU A 143 14.22 21.80 -25.96
C GLU A 143 14.86 20.49 -26.45
N LEU A 144 14.14 19.38 -26.27
CA LEU A 144 14.56 18.06 -26.70
C LEU A 144 13.54 17.49 -27.69
N GLY A 145 13.87 17.54 -28.98
CA GLY A 145 12.97 17.06 -30.04
C GLY A 145 11.66 17.85 -30.06
N ARG A 146 10.57 17.24 -29.58
CA ARG A 146 9.23 17.85 -29.50
C ARG A 146 8.81 18.23 -28.10
N THR A 147 9.65 17.93 -27.11
CA THR A 147 9.38 18.20 -25.70
C THR A 147 10.31 19.28 -25.16
N ARG A 148 9.88 19.90 -24.06
CA ARG A 148 10.69 20.79 -23.24
C ARG A 148 11.00 20.07 -21.95
N VAL A 149 12.28 19.99 -21.64
CA VAL A 149 12.82 19.37 -20.43
C VAL A 149 13.28 20.49 -19.52
N SER A 150 12.84 20.45 -18.27
CA SER A 150 13.17 21.46 -17.27
C SER A 150 13.66 20.79 -16.00
N PHE A 151 14.51 21.49 -15.26
CA PHE A 151 15.02 21.08 -13.97
C PHE A 151 14.86 22.22 -12.95
N GLY A 152 14.46 21.88 -11.74
CA GLY A 152 14.43 22.79 -10.60
C GLY A 152 13.69 22.25 -9.40
N ASP A 153 13.32 23.16 -8.50
CA ASP A 153 12.68 22.82 -7.23
C ASP A 153 11.18 22.64 -7.40
N ILE A 154 10.67 21.58 -6.78
CA ILE A 154 9.25 21.30 -6.65
C ILE A 154 8.89 21.06 -5.18
N ASN A 155 7.63 21.30 -4.85
CA ASN A 155 7.01 20.87 -3.61
C ASN A 155 6.18 19.62 -3.91
N VAL A 156 6.39 18.56 -3.14
CA VAL A 156 5.65 17.30 -3.20
C VAL A 156 4.80 17.17 -1.96
N ASN A 157 3.50 17.08 -2.16
CA ASN A 157 2.52 16.89 -1.11
C ASN A 157 1.82 15.55 -1.28
N GLU A 158 2.18 14.59 -0.43
CA GLU A 158 1.59 13.26 -0.40
C GLU A 158 0.55 13.18 0.73
N VAL A 159 -0.66 12.72 0.39
CA VAL A 159 -1.76 12.55 1.34
C VAL A 159 -2.27 11.11 1.31
N ILE A 160 -2.03 10.37 2.38
CA ILE A 160 -2.57 9.03 2.59
C ILE A 160 -3.91 9.13 3.28
N SER A 161 -4.98 8.75 2.58
CA SER A 161 -6.36 8.91 3.03
C SER A 161 -7.06 7.60 3.34
N MET A 162 -6.64 6.50 2.71
CA MET A 162 -7.25 5.19 2.91
C MET A 162 -6.22 4.06 2.77
N TYR A 163 -6.64 2.84 3.06
CA TYR A 163 -5.85 1.65 2.78
C TYR A 163 -6.75 0.49 2.34
N LYS A 164 -6.18 -0.43 1.56
CA LYS A 164 -6.83 -1.67 1.13
C LYS A 164 -6.30 -2.85 1.93
N LYS A 165 -7.20 -3.79 2.25
CA LYS A 165 -6.85 -5.07 2.88
C LYS A 165 -6.73 -6.14 1.79
N LEU A 166 -5.55 -6.73 1.64
CA LEU A 166 -5.25 -7.74 0.63
C LEU A 166 -4.95 -9.08 1.30
N GLN A 167 -5.62 -10.14 0.86
CA GLN A 167 -5.38 -11.48 1.38
C GLN A 167 -4.04 -12.05 0.87
N PHE A 168 -3.29 -12.75 1.73
CA PHE A 168 -1.92 -13.20 1.41
C PHE A 168 -1.80 -14.15 0.21
N HIS A 169 -2.75 -15.08 0.02
CA HIS A 169 -2.60 -16.15 -0.96
C HIS A 169 -3.02 -15.78 -2.38
N ASN A 170 -4.10 -15.01 -2.50
CA ASN A 170 -4.73 -14.68 -3.78
C ASN A 170 -4.67 -13.18 -4.10
N HIS A 171 -4.09 -12.36 -3.21
CA HIS A 171 -4.07 -10.90 -3.31
C HIS A 171 -5.46 -10.30 -3.56
N GLN A 172 -6.51 -10.98 -3.07
CA GLN A 172 -7.87 -10.51 -3.21
C GLN A 172 -8.09 -9.31 -2.29
N ASN A 173 -8.71 -8.26 -2.84
CA ASN A 173 -9.10 -7.09 -2.07
C ASN A 173 -10.32 -7.43 -1.20
N LEU A 174 -10.13 -7.38 0.12
CA LEU A 174 -11.15 -7.64 1.14
C LEU A 174 -11.98 -6.38 1.46
N GLY A 175 -11.51 -5.20 1.05
CA GLY A 175 -12.18 -3.93 1.25
C GLY A 175 -11.20 -2.77 1.42
N TYR A 176 -11.77 -1.58 1.30
CA TYR A 176 -11.11 -0.31 1.56
C TYR A 176 -11.53 0.22 2.93
N VAL A 177 -10.60 0.83 3.63
CA VAL A 177 -10.86 1.49 4.92
C VAL A 177 -10.27 2.88 4.86
N GLU A 178 -11.11 3.88 5.08
CA GLU A 178 -10.68 5.28 5.19
C GLU A 178 -10.02 5.52 6.55
N LEU A 179 -8.94 6.30 6.54
CA LEU A 179 -8.29 6.75 7.76
C LEU A 179 -9.13 7.86 8.41
N THR A 180 -9.28 7.80 9.73
CA THR A 180 -10.00 8.83 10.48
C THR A 180 -9.37 10.21 10.34
N ARG A 181 -8.04 10.25 10.21
CA ARG A 181 -7.26 11.44 9.91
C ARG A 181 -6.29 11.08 8.79
N PRO A 182 -6.29 11.80 7.66
CA PRO A 182 -5.30 11.57 6.62
C PRO A 182 -3.90 11.91 7.15
N LEU A 183 -2.92 11.11 6.73
CA LEU A 183 -1.52 11.37 6.99
C LEU A 183 -0.96 12.11 5.79
N GLN A 184 -0.17 13.14 6.04
CA GLN A 184 0.31 14.04 5.00
C GLN A 184 1.78 14.31 5.20
N LYS A 185 2.56 14.16 4.12
CA LYS A 185 3.96 14.58 4.06
C LYS A 185 4.11 15.62 2.97
N ASP A 186 4.58 16.79 3.37
CA ASP A 186 4.76 17.97 2.53
C ASP A 186 6.23 18.37 2.60
N TYR A 187 6.94 18.26 1.47
CA TYR A 187 8.38 18.49 1.43
C TYR A 187 8.82 19.07 0.09
N ASP A 188 9.87 19.89 0.14
CA ASP A 188 10.51 20.47 -1.04
C ASP A 188 11.65 19.57 -1.50
N THR A 189 11.75 19.34 -2.80
CA THR A 189 12.77 18.49 -3.43
C THR A 189 13.08 18.97 -4.83
N GLU A 190 14.11 18.39 -5.44
CA GLU A 190 14.48 18.64 -6.81
C GLU A 190 13.71 17.71 -7.76
N SER A 191 13.41 18.19 -8.96
CA SER A 191 12.79 17.39 -10.01
C SER A 191 13.25 17.79 -11.40
N THR A 192 13.30 16.79 -12.27
CA THR A 192 13.27 16.99 -13.72
C THR A 192 11.87 16.72 -14.23
N TRP A 193 11.32 17.63 -15.03
CA TRP A 193 10.04 17.41 -15.71
C TRP A 193 10.11 17.54 -17.22
N ILE A 194 9.38 16.65 -17.88
CA ILE A 194 9.33 16.48 -19.33
C ILE A 194 7.94 16.85 -19.81
N GLY A 195 7.82 17.84 -20.68
CA GLY A 195 6.55 18.24 -21.29
C GLY A 195 6.02 17.17 -22.25
N ILE A 196 4.78 16.75 -22.09
CA ILE A 196 4.16 15.78 -23.00
C ILE A 196 3.59 16.52 -24.22
N PRO A 197 3.95 16.13 -25.45
CA PRO A 197 3.40 16.73 -26.66
C PRO A 197 1.86 16.70 -26.68
N GLU A 198 1.26 17.74 -27.27
CA GLU A 198 -0.20 17.92 -27.29
C GLU A 198 -0.91 16.75 -27.97
N ASN A 199 -0.37 16.23 -29.09
CA ASN A 199 -0.95 15.09 -29.81
C ASN A 199 -1.01 13.82 -28.95
N VAL A 200 0.02 13.55 -28.15
CA VAL A 200 0.04 12.41 -27.22
C VAL A 200 -0.99 12.61 -26.12
N THR A 201 -1.04 13.82 -25.57
CA THR A 201 -1.99 14.18 -24.50
C THR A 201 -3.44 14.02 -24.95
N GLU A 202 -3.78 14.50 -26.16
CA GLU A 202 -5.12 14.36 -26.73
C GLU A 202 -5.52 12.90 -26.93
N VAL A 203 -4.63 12.09 -27.49
CA VAL A 203 -4.89 10.66 -27.71
C VAL A 203 -5.07 9.94 -26.38
N TYR A 204 -4.16 10.13 -25.42
CA TYR A 204 -4.24 9.45 -24.13
C TYR A 204 -5.52 9.83 -23.36
N ARG A 205 -5.91 11.11 -23.37
CA ARG A 205 -7.19 11.56 -22.80
C ARG A 205 -8.39 10.92 -23.49
N SER A 206 -8.33 10.70 -24.80
CA SER A 206 -9.43 10.07 -25.55
C SER A 206 -9.61 8.58 -25.22
N LEU A 207 -8.57 7.94 -24.66
CA LEU A 207 -8.57 6.53 -24.29
C LEU A 207 -8.95 6.29 -22.83
N LEU A 208 -9.03 7.34 -22.01
CA LEU A 208 -9.43 7.25 -20.61
C LEU A 208 -10.87 6.74 -20.49
N ALA A 209 -11.09 5.83 -19.55
CA ALA A 209 -12.40 5.30 -19.22
C ALA A 209 -12.78 5.66 -17.77
N PRO A 210 -14.08 5.85 -17.48
CA PRO A 210 -14.53 6.15 -16.13
C PRO A 210 -14.42 4.92 -15.24
N ASP A 211 -13.90 5.10 -14.02
CA ASP A 211 -13.98 4.12 -12.95
C ASP A 211 -15.38 4.12 -12.30
N ARG A 212 -15.59 3.25 -11.30
CA ARG A 212 -16.83 3.08 -10.52
C ARG A 212 -17.38 4.39 -9.95
N ASN A 213 -16.49 5.33 -9.63
CA ASN A 213 -16.85 6.65 -9.09
C ASN A 213 -17.13 7.69 -10.18
N GLY A 214 -17.01 7.34 -11.46
CA GLY A 214 -17.21 8.22 -12.61
C GLY A 214 -15.99 9.05 -13.01
N GLU A 215 -14.86 8.88 -12.33
CA GLU A 215 -13.60 9.57 -12.63
C GLU A 215 -12.85 8.89 -13.77
N LEU A 216 -12.27 9.66 -14.70
CA LEU A 216 -11.57 9.15 -15.88
C LEU A 216 -10.14 8.67 -15.53
N VAL A 217 -10.03 7.48 -14.95
CA VAL A 217 -8.74 6.91 -14.51
C VAL A 217 -8.41 5.55 -15.12
N LEU A 218 -9.37 4.86 -15.74
CA LEU A 218 -9.09 3.58 -16.39
C LEU A 218 -8.41 3.80 -17.75
N ASN A 219 -7.58 2.84 -18.18
CA ASN A 219 -6.76 2.92 -19.39
C ASN A 219 -5.81 4.15 -19.39
N ASN A 220 -5.26 4.48 -18.22
CA ASN A 220 -4.34 5.59 -18.06
C ASN A 220 -2.97 5.29 -18.66
N HIS A 221 -2.81 5.55 -19.97
CA HIS A 221 -1.54 5.35 -20.67
C HIS A 221 -0.44 6.33 -20.21
N PHE A 222 -0.80 7.44 -19.53
CA PHE A 222 0.17 8.33 -18.91
C PHE A 222 0.96 7.60 -17.80
N GLU A 223 0.30 6.78 -16.99
CA GLU A 223 0.97 5.95 -15.97
C GLU A 223 1.92 4.94 -16.61
N GLY A 224 1.52 4.34 -17.74
CA GLY A 224 2.38 3.41 -18.47
C GLY A 224 3.66 4.07 -19.01
N MET A 225 3.53 5.31 -19.51
CA MET A 225 4.68 6.12 -19.91
C MET A 225 5.55 6.51 -18.71
N CYS A 226 4.92 6.94 -17.62
CA CYS A 226 5.57 7.30 -16.36
C CYS A 226 6.41 6.15 -15.81
N TYR A 227 5.80 4.96 -15.75
CA TYR A 227 6.43 3.73 -15.31
C TYR A 227 7.66 3.38 -16.16
N ALA A 228 7.52 3.46 -17.49
CA ALA A 228 8.60 3.14 -18.42
C ALA A 228 9.79 4.11 -18.27
N LEU A 229 9.52 5.41 -18.15
CA LEU A 229 10.54 6.43 -17.97
C LEU A 229 11.20 6.36 -16.60
N LYS A 230 10.44 6.12 -15.53
CA LYS A 230 10.99 5.90 -14.18
C LYS A 230 11.96 4.72 -14.15
N ASN A 231 11.56 3.58 -14.72
CA ASN A 231 12.44 2.40 -14.79
C ASN A 231 13.70 2.66 -15.61
N ALA A 232 13.57 3.35 -16.74
CA ALA A 232 14.72 3.72 -17.56
C ALA A 232 15.65 4.72 -16.86
N ALA A 233 15.09 5.66 -16.09
CA ALA A 233 15.83 6.58 -15.25
C ALA A 233 16.64 5.81 -14.20
N MET A 234 15.99 4.93 -13.42
CA MET A 234 16.67 4.10 -12.41
C MET A 234 17.85 3.32 -12.97
N MET A 235 17.69 2.70 -14.14
CA MET A 235 18.78 1.96 -14.80
C MET A 235 19.94 2.86 -15.26
N THR A 236 19.64 4.10 -15.66
CA THR A 236 20.63 5.04 -16.22
C THR A 236 21.39 5.76 -15.11
N THR A 237 20.71 6.12 -14.02
CA THR A 237 21.29 6.81 -12.87
C THR A 237 21.78 5.86 -11.78
N MET A 238 21.59 4.55 -11.95
CA MET A 238 21.95 3.51 -10.95
C MET A 238 21.25 3.75 -9.59
N THR A 239 20.02 4.25 -9.62
CA THR A 239 19.20 4.52 -8.43
C THR A 239 18.25 3.36 -8.12
N GLU A 240 17.84 3.25 -6.87
CA GLU A 240 16.84 2.28 -6.40
C GLU A 240 15.42 2.85 -6.48
N ARG A 241 14.41 1.99 -6.36
CA ARG A 241 13.00 2.38 -6.39
C ARG A 241 12.61 3.41 -5.32
N ASP A 242 13.28 3.35 -4.18
CA ASP A 242 13.00 4.24 -3.05
C ASP A 242 13.74 5.58 -3.16
N ASP A 243 14.66 5.73 -4.11
CA ASP A 243 15.45 6.96 -4.27
C ASP A 243 14.71 8.03 -5.09
N ILE A 244 13.97 7.60 -6.11
CA ILE A 244 13.25 8.48 -7.03
C ILE A 244 11.81 8.05 -7.23
N ASP A 245 10.92 9.02 -7.44
CA ASP A 245 9.57 8.75 -7.92
C ASP A 245 9.24 9.52 -9.20
N ALA A 246 8.16 9.09 -9.85
CA ALA A 246 7.68 9.74 -11.04
C ALA A 246 6.16 9.85 -11.03
N VAL A 247 5.66 11.04 -11.36
CA VAL A 247 4.24 11.37 -11.35
C VAL A 247 3.89 12.22 -12.56
N ILE A 248 2.64 12.14 -12.98
CA ILE A 248 2.09 12.92 -14.08
C ILE A 248 1.34 14.12 -13.49
N SER A 249 1.41 15.29 -14.14
CA SER A 249 0.63 16.46 -13.77
C SER A 249 -0.85 16.12 -13.52
N ASN A 250 -1.42 16.65 -12.43
CA ASN A 250 -2.83 16.42 -12.05
C ASN A 250 -3.84 16.76 -13.15
N ASN A 251 -3.50 17.68 -14.04
CA ASN A 251 -4.33 18.06 -15.19
C ASN A 251 -4.37 17.01 -16.32
N ALA A 252 -3.59 15.93 -16.26
CA ALA A 252 -3.56 14.91 -17.31
C ALA A 252 -4.90 14.19 -17.43
N VAL A 253 -5.46 13.79 -16.29
CA VAL A 253 -6.70 12.99 -16.18
C VAL A 253 -7.96 13.82 -15.99
N ILE A 254 -7.84 15.13 -15.74
CA ILE A 254 -8.99 16.01 -15.55
C ILE A 254 -9.43 16.56 -16.92
N PRO A 255 -10.60 16.17 -17.45
CA PRO A 255 -11.17 16.76 -18.66
C PRO A 255 -11.85 18.11 -18.35
N ASP A 256 -11.23 18.95 -17.52
CA ASP A 256 -11.73 20.31 -17.36
C ASP A 256 -11.40 21.01 -18.68
N GLY A 257 -12.41 21.56 -19.37
CA GLY A 257 -12.35 22.02 -20.77
C GLY A 257 -11.31 23.10 -21.12
N ARG A 258 -10.32 23.30 -20.25
CA ARG A 258 -9.09 24.06 -20.43
C ARG A 258 -8.09 23.23 -21.23
N LYS A 259 -8.24 23.26 -22.55
CA LYS A 259 -7.26 22.73 -23.51
C LYS A 259 -5.83 23.29 -23.34
N GLU A 260 -5.68 24.40 -22.63
CA GLU A 260 -4.47 25.22 -22.59
C GLU A 260 -3.43 24.83 -21.53
N GLN A 261 -3.64 23.77 -20.74
CA GLN A 261 -2.63 23.37 -19.75
C GLN A 261 -1.75 22.24 -20.27
N ALA A 262 -0.46 22.56 -20.43
CA ALA A 262 0.58 21.58 -20.72
C ALA A 262 0.58 20.47 -19.65
N VAL A 263 0.64 19.22 -20.10
CA VAL A 263 0.83 18.06 -19.24
C VAL A 263 2.31 17.78 -19.17
N SER A 264 2.84 17.58 -17.96
CA SER A 264 4.24 17.23 -17.74
C SER A 264 4.35 15.95 -16.91
N LEU A 265 5.44 15.23 -17.13
CA LEU A 265 5.85 14.11 -16.30
C LEU A 265 7.00 14.58 -15.43
N TYR A 266 6.87 14.46 -14.11
CA TYR A 266 7.89 14.80 -13.13
C TYR A 266 8.62 13.53 -12.71
N ILE A 267 9.94 13.57 -12.68
CA ILE A 267 10.78 12.58 -11.99
C ILE A 267 11.53 13.35 -10.91
N TYR A 268 11.39 12.94 -9.66
CA TYR A 268 11.85 13.71 -8.50
C TYR A 268 12.52 12.83 -7.46
N ASP A 269 13.35 13.45 -6.63
CA ASP A 269 14.07 12.77 -5.55
C ASP A 269 13.14 12.59 -4.35
N LYS A 270 13.06 11.39 -3.77
CA LYS A 270 12.19 11.10 -2.60
C LYS A 270 12.79 11.59 -1.26
N TYR A 271 13.76 12.49 -1.32
CA TYR A 271 14.47 13.05 -0.18
C TYR A 271 14.26 14.56 -0.10
N GLU A 272 14.00 15.07 1.11
CA GLU A 272 13.86 16.50 1.36
C GLU A 272 15.15 17.24 0.96
N GLY A 273 15.01 18.27 0.13
CA GLY A 273 16.11 19.06 -0.42
C GLY A 273 16.82 18.46 -1.63
N GLY A 274 16.47 17.26 -2.07
CA GLY A 274 17.12 16.58 -3.20
C GLY A 274 18.49 16.00 -2.87
N LEU A 275 18.88 14.96 -3.62
CA LEU A 275 20.19 14.31 -3.57
C LEU A 275 20.97 14.47 -4.89
N GLY A 276 20.43 15.23 -5.85
CA GLY A 276 21.02 15.42 -7.16
C GLY A 276 20.72 14.29 -8.16
N TYR A 277 19.82 13.35 -7.85
CA TYR A 277 19.41 12.35 -8.86
C TYR A 277 18.61 13.01 -9.97
N SER A 278 17.72 13.93 -9.61
CA SER A 278 16.93 14.72 -10.54
C SER A 278 17.80 15.59 -11.43
N GLU A 279 18.86 16.22 -10.90
CA GLU A 279 19.85 16.93 -11.70
C GLU A 279 20.55 15.98 -12.66
N LYS A 280 20.97 14.80 -12.19
CA LYS A 280 21.61 13.83 -13.07
C LYS A 280 20.68 13.32 -14.17
N ILE A 281 19.41 13.11 -13.85
CA ILE A 281 18.35 12.73 -14.79
C ILE A 281 18.24 13.79 -15.88
N TYR A 282 18.22 15.08 -15.52
CA TYR A 282 18.18 16.20 -16.47
C TYR A 282 19.28 16.08 -17.53
N GLU A 283 20.53 15.85 -17.11
CA GLU A 283 21.69 15.74 -18.01
C GLU A 283 21.59 14.58 -19.01
N VAL A 284 20.83 13.52 -18.68
CA VAL A 284 20.77 12.27 -19.45
C VAL A 284 19.37 11.91 -19.93
N VAL A 285 18.41 12.85 -19.92
CA VAL A 285 17.04 12.63 -20.41
C VAL A 285 16.98 12.00 -21.80
N PRO A 286 17.79 12.41 -22.81
CA PRO A 286 17.77 11.77 -24.12
C PRO A 286 18.05 10.27 -24.04
N GLN A 287 19.02 9.86 -23.21
CA GLN A 287 19.38 8.47 -23.00
C GLN A 287 18.27 7.69 -22.27
N ILE A 288 17.60 8.33 -21.30
CA ILE A 288 16.48 7.75 -20.55
C ILE A 288 15.30 7.46 -21.49
N ILE A 289 14.93 8.41 -22.35
CA ILE A 289 13.84 8.22 -23.32
C ILE A 289 14.18 7.07 -24.27
N GLU A 290 15.40 7.04 -24.82
CA GLU A 290 15.83 5.93 -25.69
C GLU A 290 15.80 4.57 -24.97
N ASN A 291 16.25 4.53 -23.71
CA ASN A 291 16.24 3.31 -22.92
C ASN A 291 14.82 2.84 -22.61
N ALA A 292 13.89 3.76 -22.31
CA ALA A 292 12.47 3.46 -22.13
C ALA A 292 11.86 2.88 -23.42
N VAL A 293 12.15 3.49 -24.58
CA VAL A 293 11.72 2.99 -25.90
C VAL A 293 12.25 1.58 -26.14
N ARG A 294 13.55 1.32 -25.92
CA ARG A 294 14.17 0.00 -26.10
C ARG A 294 13.59 -1.04 -25.15
N MET A 295 13.37 -0.67 -23.88
CA MET A 295 12.78 -1.55 -22.86
C MET A 295 11.37 -1.97 -23.24
N VAL A 296 10.53 -1.02 -23.63
CA VAL A 296 9.17 -1.31 -24.07
C VAL A 296 9.22 -2.11 -25.36
N GLU A 297 9.86 -1.64 -26.42
CA GLU A 297 9.94 -2.31 -27.73
C GLU A 297 10.44 -3.76 -27.61
N GLY A 298 11.52 -4.00 -26.87
CA GLY A 298 12.13 -5.32 -26.68
C GLY A 298 11.36 -6.30 -25.80
N CYS A 299 10.33 -5.86 -25.08
CA CYS A 299 9.52 -6.75 -24.23
C CYS A 299 8.64 -7.69 -25.06
N SER A 300 8.59 -8.98 -24.71
CA SER A 300 7.84 -10.00 -25.46
C SER A 300 6.32 -10.04 -25.16
N CYS A 301 5.78 -9.09 -24.40
CA CYS A 301 4.36 -9.05 -24.07
C CYS A 301 3.50 -8.53 -25.24
N GLU A 302 2.28 -9.07 -25.38
CA GLU A 302 1.34 -8.68 -26.44
C GLU A 302 0.66 -7.33 -26.16
N GLY A 303 0.22 -7.14 -24.91
CA GLY A 303 -0.21 -5.83 -24.39
C GLY A 303 0.85 -5.30 -23.43
N GLY A 304 0.43 -4.66 -22.34
CA GLY A 304 1.33 -4.28 -21.26
C GLY A 304 1.67 -5.41 -20.28
N CYS A 305 2.70 -5.18 -19.45
CA CYS A 305 3.04 -6.02 -18.31
C CYS A 305 3.82 -5.22 -17.25
N PRO A 306 3.93 -5.71 -16.00
CA PRO A 306 4.69 -5.07 -14.93
C PRO A 306 6.17 -4.82 -15.25
N ALA A 307 6.75 -5.53 -16.22
CA ALA A 307 8.16 -5.34 -16.56
C ALA A 307 8.40 -4.20 -17.57
N CYS A 308 7.40 -3.78 -18.34
CA CYS A 308 7.56 -2.74 -19.38
C CYS A 308 6.77 -1.48 -19.07
N VAL A 309 5.44 -1.57 -19.03
CA VAL A 309 4.52 -0.42 -18.86
C VAL A 309 3.79 -0.45 -17.52
N GLY A 310 4.11 -1.40 -16.64
CA GLY A 310 3.57 -1.46 -15.27
C GLY A 310 2.22 -2.16 -15.14
N ASP A 311 1.40 -2.20 -16.18
CA ASP A 311 0.04 -2.76 -16.13
C ASP A 311 -0.24 -3.71 -17.32
N TYR A 312 -0.93 -4.82 -17.06
CA TYR A 312 -1.39 -5.78 -18.07
C TYR A 312 -2.55 -5.28 -18.94
N ASN A 313 -3.30 -4.30 -18.44
CA ASN A 313 -4.49 -3.73 -19.08
C ASN A 313 -4.14 -2.65 -20.13
N LEU A 314 -2.97 -2.04 -20.03
CA LEU A 314 -2.53 -1.00 -20.95
C LEU A 314 -2.08 -1.58 -22.30
N ASP A 315 -2.25 -0.81 -23.38
CA ASP A 315 -1.72 -1.16 -24.68
C ASP A 315 -0.27 -0.68 -24.80
N LYS A 316 0.65 -1.66 -24.85
CA LYS A 316 2.08 -1.42 -25.04
C LYS A 316 2.39 -0.64 -26.31
N LYS A 317 1.66 -0.87 -27.41
CA LYS A 317 1.88 -0.14 -28.68
C LYS A 317 1.60 1.35 -28.49
N MET A 318 0.55 1.67 -27.74
CA MET A 318 0.14 3.03 -27.44
C MET A 318 1.12 3.76 -26.50
N VAL A 319 1.65 3.06 -25.49
CA VAL A 319 2.73 3.58 -24.63
C VAL A 319 4.01 3.80 -25.43
N LEU A 320 4.41 2.83 -26.26
CA LEU A 320 5.60 2.93 -27.12
C LEU A 320 5.49 4.10 -28.11
N TRP A 321 4.31 4.31 -28.70
CA TRP A 321 4.05 5.44 -29.58
C TRP A 321 4.24 6.78 -28.86
N GLY A 322 3.68 6.91 -27.64
CA GLY A 322 3.84 8.13 -26.84
C GLY A 322 5.29 8.41 -26.49
N LEU A 323 6.06 7.38 -26.10
CA LEU A 323 7.49 7.51 -25.80
C LEU A 323 8.30 7.99 -27.02
N LYS A 324 8.05 7.39 -28.20
CA LYS A 324 8.69 7.82 -29.46
C LYS A 324 8.29 9.24 -29.84
N ASN A 325 7.05 9.64 -29.55
CA ASN A 325 6.53 10.97 -29.86
C ASN A 325 7.12 12.11 -29.03
N LEU A 326 7.82 11.80 -27.93
CA LEU A 326 8.64 12.80 -27.22
C LEU A 326 9.76 13.33 -28.12
N LEU A 327 10.28 12.50 -29.02
CA LEU A 327 11.42 12.84 -29.90
C LEU A 327 10.97 13.21 -31.32
N GLU A 328 10.09 12.40 -31.94
CA GLU A 328 9.71 12.55 -33.35
C GLU A 328 8.19 12.35 -33.54
N GLU A 329 7.58 13.19 -34.37
CA GLU A 329 6.13 13.16 -34.60
C GLU A 329 5.71 11.93 -35.40
N SER A 330 4.68 11.23 -34.94
CA SER A 330 4.06 10.16 -35.71
C SER A 330 2.57 10.01 -35.42
N ASP A 331 1.84 9.42 -36.36
CA ASP A 331 0.43 9.10 -36.17
C ASP A 331 0.23 8.03 -35.08
N PRO A 332 -0.86 8.12 -34.28
CA PRO A 332 -1.18 7.11 -33.28
C PRO A 332 -1.50 5.76 -33.93
N PRO A 333 -1.06 4.64 -33.32
CA PRO A 333 -1.45 3.32 -33.78
C PRO A 333 -2.96 3.10 -33.58
N GLU A 334 -3.55 2.17 -34.35
CA GLU A 334 -4.91 1.72 -34.07
C GLU A 334 -4.96 1.11 -32.66
N PHE A 335 -5.83 1.67 -31.82
CA PHE A 335 -6.06 1.14 -30.49
C PHE A 335 -6.91 -0.13 -30.62
N GLU A 336 -6.27 -1.29 -30.51
CA GLU A 336 -6.95 -2.59 -30.61
C GLU A 336 -7.76 -2.95 -29.36
N GLY A 337 -7.70 -2.12 -28.31
CA GLY A 337 -8.54 -2.16 -27.13
C GLY A 337 -8.52 -3.51 -26.40
N LYS A 338 -7.76 -3.61 -25.29
CA LYS A 338 -8.10 -4.64 -24.31
C LYS A 338 -9.40 -4.23 -23.64
N GLN A 339 -10.45 -5.02 -23.87
CA GLN A 339 -11.65 -4.99 -23.06
C GLN A 339 -11.20 -5.12 -21.60
N ILE A 340 -11.60 -4.14 -20.79
CA ILE A 340 -11.54 -4.25 -19.34
C ILE A 340 -12.27 -5.56 -19.02
N GLU A 341 -11.53 -6.63 -18.71
CA GLU A 341 -12.15 -7.85 -18.22
C GLU A 341 -12.98 -7.44 -17.00
N GLU A 342 -14.24 -7.86 -17.03
CA GLU A 342 -15.25 -7.52 -16.02
C GLU A 342 -14.70 -7.65 -14.61
N ALA A 343 -15.24 -6.79 -13.72
CA ALA A 343 -14.94 -6.71 -12.30
C ALA A 343 -14.52 -8.07 -11.72
N ARG A 344 -13.25 -8.16 -11.28
CA ARG A 344 -12.73 -9.25 -10.45
C ARG A 344 -13.83 -9.68 -9.47
N PRO A 345 -14.12 -10.98 -9.33
CA PRO A 345 -15.27 -11.44 -8.58
C PRO A 345 -15.24 -10.84 -7.17
N PHE A 346 -16.08 -9.84 -6.96
CA PHE A 346 -16.48 -9.47 -5.62
C PHE A 346 -17.25 -10.69 -5.13
N ILE A 347 -16.86 -11.26 -3.99
CA ILE A 347 -17.73 -12.23 -3.33
C ILE A 347 -18.97 -11.44 -2.95
N GLN A 348 -19.99 -11.46 -3.81
CA GLN A 348 -21.34 -11.13 -3.38
C GLN A 348 -21.61 -12.13 -2.27
N LYS A 349 -21.68 -11.64 -1.04
CA LYS A 349 -22.12 -12.44 0.09
C LYS A 349 -23.51 -12.93 -0.27
N GLY A 350 -23.60 -14.23 -0.59
CA GLY A 350 -24.80 -14.82 -1.19
C GLY A 350 -25.99 -14.84 -0.23
N PHE A 351 -25.73 -14.64 1.07
CA PHE A 351 -26.70 -14.81 2.14
C PHE A 351 -26.89 -13.51 2.93
N SER A 352 -28.07 -13.34 3.51
CA SER A 352 -28.40 -12.24 4.42
C SER A 352 -28.62 -12.78 5.81
N PHE A 353 -28.08 -12.13 6.85
CA PHE A 353 -28.23 -12.57 8.23
C PHE A 353 -29.68 -12.86 8.63
N PHE A 354 -30.62 -12.01 8.23
CA PHE A 354 -32.04 -12.14 8.57
C PHE A 354 -32.75 -13.27 7.80
N LYS A 355 -32.14 -13.79 6.73
CA LYS A 355 -32.66 -14.91 5.93
C LYS A 355 -31.91 -16.22 6.17
N LEU A 356 -30.84 -16.20 6.97
CA LEU A 356 -30.05 -17.39 7.29
C LEU A 356 -30.87 -18.57 7.82
N PRO A 357 -31.95 -18.40 8.62
CA PRO A 357 -32.79 -19.53 9.02
C PRO A 357 -33.47 -20.27 7.86
N GLU A 358 -33.84 -19.54 6.80
CA GLU A 358 -34.52 -20.10 5.62
C GLU A 358 -33.53 -20.71 4.62
N GLU A 359 -32.30 -20.16 4.57
CA GLU A 359 -31.24 -20.53 3.62
C GLU A 359 -30.11 -21.34 4.27
N TRP A 360 -30.34 -21.92 5.47
CA TRP A 360 -29.27 -22.51 6.29
C TRP A 360 -28.56 -23.70 5.64
N GLU A 361 -29.30 -24.56 4.94
CA GLU A 361 -28.71 -25.72 4.25
C GLU A 361 -27.80 -25.27 3.10
N GLU A 362 -28.25 -24.31 2.29
CA GLU A 362 -27.48 -23.74 1.18
C GLU A 362 -26.23 -23.00 1.69
N PHE A 363 -26.36 -22.30 2.82
CA PHE A 363 -25.24 -21.67 3.52
C PHE A 363 -24.20 -22.72 3.93
N CYS A 364 -24.61 -23.80 4.60
CA CYS A 364 -23.72 -24.88 5.02
C CYS A 364 -23.00 -25.55 3.83
N ASP A 365 -23.69 -25.72 2.71
CA ASP A 365 -23.11 -26.25 1.48
C ASP A 365 -22.05 -25.31 0.89
N SER A 366 -22.30 -23.99 0.90
CA SER A 366 -21.32 -22.98 0.50
C SER A 366 -20.07 -23.02 1.38
N VAL A 367 -20.22 -23.07 2.71
CA VAL A 367 -19.08 -23.13 3.65
C VAL A 367 -18.24 -24.39 3.41
N VAL A 368 -18.87 -25.55 3.23
CA VAL A 368 -18.17 -26.82 2.97
C VAL A 368 -17.47 -26.81 1.61
N LYS A 369 -18.10 -26.26 0.57
CA LYS A 369 -17.52 -26.15 -0.77
C LYS A 369 -16.26 -25.26 -0.80
N ASN A 370 -16.24 -24.22 0.04
CA ASN A 370 -15.09 -23.32 0.18
C ASN A 370 -13.98 -23.88 1.10
N GLY A 371 -14.17 -25.07 1.68
CA GLY A 371 -13.13 -25.76 2.46
C GLY A 371 -12.89 -25.16 3.85
N GLU A 372 -13.83 -24.37 4.37
CA GLU A 372 -13.68 -23.70 5.66
C GLU A 372 -13.86 -24.66 6.84
N ARG A 373 -13.05 -24.46 7.89
CA ARG A 373 -13.12 -25.25 9.12
C ARG A 373 -14.43 -24.94 9.84
N GLY A 374 -15.17 -25.97 10.24
CA GLY A 374 -16.46 -25.82 10.93
C GLY A 374 -17.70 -26.02 10.04
N GLY A 375 -17.57 -26.06 8.71
CA GLY A 375 -18.70 -26.33 7.80
C GLY A 375 -19.42 -27.65 8.09
N ALA A 376 -18.68 -28.69 8.50
CA ALA A 376 -19.26 -29.96 8.91
C ALA A 376 -20.01 -29.88 10.26
N PHE A 377 -19.56 -29.02 11.18
CA PHE A 377 -20.24 -28.76 12.45
C PHE A 377 -21.55 -28.00 12.23
N LEU A 378 -21.60 -27.03 11.32
CA LEU A 378 -22.82 -26.26 11.03
C LEU A 378 -24.00 -27.14 10.59
N ARG A 379 -23.72 -28.28 9.93
CA ARG A 379 -24.73 -29.29 9.59
C ARG A 379 -25.29 -30.06 10.79
N THR A 380 -24.62 -30.01 11.93
CA THR A 380 -25.09 -30.68 13.17
C THR A 380 -26.06 -29.82 13.96
N VAL A 381 -26.23 -28.55 13.56
CA VAL A 381 -27.23 -27.64 14.13
C VAL A 381 -28.61 -28.10 13.67
N GLU A 382 -29.49 -28.37 14.62
CA GLU A 382 -30.82 -28.93 14.34
C GLU A 382 -31.83 -27.85 13.95
N GLN A 383 -31.67 -26.63 14.50
CA GLN A 383 -32.56 -25.51 14.23
C GLN A 383 -31.79 -24.19 14.34
N VAL A 384 -32.11 -23.24 13.46
CA VAL A 384 -31.55 -21.89 13.45
C VAL A 384 -32.67 -20.88 13.49
N GLU A 385 -32.56 -19.89 14.37
CA GLU A 385 -33.52 -18.80 14.52
C GLU A 385 -32.79 -17.47 14.60
N THR A 386 -33.44 -16.39 14.14
CA THR A 386 -32.92 -15.03 14.27
C THR A 386 -33.88 -14.17 15.07
N GLU A 387 -33.43 -13.64 16.20
CA GLU A 387 -34.17 -12.68 17.03
C GLU A 387 -33.42 -11.33 17.07
N GLY A 388 -33.89 -10.36 16.28
CA GLY A 388 -33.19 -9.08 16.12
C GLY A 388 -31.80 -9.29 15.51
N HIS A 389 -30.74 -8.93 16.23
CA HIS A 389 -29.35 -9.15 15.79
C HIS A 389 -28.72 -10.39 16.45
N ARG A 390 -29.54 -11.31 16.98
CA ARG A 390 -29.07 -12.55 17.59
C ARG A 390 -29.39 -13.75 16.71
N LEU A 391 -28.37 -14.56 16.43
CA LEU A 391 -28.50 -15.84 15.75
C LEU A 391 -28.48 -16.95 16.80
N ILE A 392 -29.56 -17.69 16.90
CA ILE A 392 -29.75 -18.75 17.87
C ILE A 392 -29.56 -20.09 17.16
N LEU A 393 -28.53 -20.84 17.54
CA LEU A 393 -28.21 -22.16 17.01
C LEU A 393 -28.61 -23.24 18.02
N THR A 394 -29.55 -24.10 17.66
CA THR A 394 -29.97 -25.22 18.51
C THR A 394 -29.17 -26.47 18.18
N VAL A 395 -28.46 -27.00 19.16
CA VAL A 395 -27.59 -28.19 19.02
C VAL A 395 -28.06 -29.33 19.94
N GLY A 396 -27.87 -30.57 19.50
CA GLY A 396 -28.37 -31.76 20.21
C GLY A 396 -27.51 -32.25 21.40
N ASN A 397 -26.41 -31.56 21.74
CA ASN A 397 -25.46 -32.02 22.76
C ASN A 397 -24.91 -30.85 23.60
N THR A 398 -24.90 -31.04 24.92
CA THR A 398 -24.34 -30.11 25.93
C THR A 398 -22.86 -29.80 25.71
N PHE A 399 -22.10 -30.74 25.16
CA PHE A 399 -20.69 -30.51 24.81
C PHE A 399 -20.50 -29.37 23.80
N TYR A 400 -21.41 -29.22 22.82
CA TYR A 400 -21.26 -28.19 21.78
C TYR A 400 -21.54 -26.78 22.32
N GLU A 401 -22.38 -26.66 23.35
CA GLU A 401 -22.60 -25.39 24.06
C GLU A 401 -21.35 -24.99 24.86
N GLU A 402 -20.75 -25.91 25.61
CA GLU A 402 -19.49 -25.67 26.32
C GLU A 402 -18.34 -25.36 25.34
N TRP A 403 -18.26 -26.10 24.23
CA TRP A 403 -17.22 -25.91 23.23
C TRP A 403 -17.35 -24.57 22.46
N MET A 404 -18.58 -24.07 22.29
CA MET A 404 -18.85 -22.74 21.73
C MET A 404 -18.72 -21.61 22.75
N THR A 405 -18.56 -21.93 24.04
CA THR A 405 -18.19 -20.93 25.06
C THR A 405 -16.71 -20.55 24.95
N ASP A 406 -15.89 -21.36 24.27
CA ASP A 406 -14.50 -21.03 23.95
C ASP A 406 -14.42 -19.84 22.97
N PRO A 407 -13.72 -18.74 23.33
CA PRO A 407 -13.61 -17.54 22.50
C PRO A 407 -13.08 -17.78 21.09
N ASP A 408 -12.17 -18.74 20.90
CA ASP A 408 -11.55 -18.99 19.59
C ASP A 408 -12.53 -19.65 18.61
N ASN A 409 -13.35 -20.59 19.12
CA ASN A 409 -14.37 -21.26 18.30
C ASN A 409 -15.50 -20.29 17.94
N MET A 410 -15.92 -19.45 18.89
CA MET A 410 -16.95 -18.45 18.65
C MET A 410 -16.50 -17.42 17.60
N ARG A 411 -15.25 -16.93 17.70
CA ARG A 411 -14.65 -16.03 16.69
C ARG A 411 -14.55 -16.70 15.33
N SER A 412 -14.17 -17.97 15.27
CA SER A 412 -14.11 -18.71 14.00
C SER A 412 -15.48 -18.80 13.32
N LEU A 413 -16.52 -19.06 14.10
CA LEU A 413 -17.90 -19.13 13.61
C LEU A 413 -18.40 -17.76 13.14
N GLU A 414 -18.12 -16.70 13.90
CA GLU A 414 -18.48 -15.33 13.54
C GLU A 414 -17.80 -14.91 12.22
N ASN A 415 -16.52 -15.21 12.06
CA ASN A 415 -15.77 -14.90 10.84
C ASN A 415 -16.35 -15.62 9.62
N THR A 416 -16.73 -16.90 9.78
CA THR A 416 -17.38 -17.70 8.73
C THR A 416 -18.70 -17.06 8.29
N LEU A 417 -19.55 -16.67 9.25
CA LEU A 417 -20.83 -16.00 8.97
C LEU A 417 -20.62 -14.65 8.28
N ARG A 418 -19.69 -13.83 8.78
CA ARG A 418 -19.39 -12.52 8.18
C ARG A 418 -18.77 -12.61 6.79
N TYR A 419 -18.12 -13.73 6.47
CA TYR A 419 -17.54 -13.96 5.14
C TYR A 419 -18.61 -14.29 4.10
N HIS A 420 -19.54 -15.21 4.43
CA HIS A 420 -20.57 -15.69 3.49
C HIS A 420 -21.86 -14.85 3.50
N ALA A 421 -22.15 -14.15 4.59
CA ALA A 421 -23.41 -13.43 4.79
C ALA A 421 -23.23 -11.94 5.14
N VAL A 422 -24.20 -11.13 4.74
CA VAL A 422 -24.31 -9.72 5.17
C VAL A 422 -24.85 -9.69 6.60
N CYS A 423 -23.97 -9.46 7.56
CA CYS A 423 -24.26 -9.46 9.00
C CYS A 423 -24.28 -8.04 9.60
N PRO A 424 -25.19 -7.74 10.55
CA PRO A 424 -25.12 -6.54 11.38
C PRO A 424 -23.77 -6.42 12.12
N ALA A 425 -23.36 -5.19 12.45
CA ALA A 425 -22.11 -4.96 13.18
C ALA A 425 -22.14 -5.56 14.59
N ASP A 426 -23.28 -5.46 15.26
CA ASP A 426 -23.57 -5.90 16.63
C ASP A 426 -24.19 -7.32 16.71
N MET A 427 -23.97 -8.13 15.68
CA MET A 427 -24.42 -9.53 15.64
C MET A 427 -23.92 -10.31 16.86
N ARG A 428 -24.81 -11.10 17.47
CA ARG A 428 -24.46 -12.06 18.54
C ARG A 428 -24.92 -13.46 18.17
N ILE A 429 -24.14 -14.46 18.55
CA ILE A 429 -24.48 -15.87 18.35
C ILE A 429 -24.77 -16.47 19.72
N GLU A 430 -25.93 -17.09 19.87
CA GLU A 430 -26.33 -17.83 21.07
C GLU A 430 -26.53 -19.30 20.69
N VAL A 431 -26.07 -20.22 21.55
CA VAL A 431 -26.24 -21.65 21.34
C VAL A 431 -27.24 -22.17 22.37
N LYS A 432 -28.28 -22.89 21.92
CA LYS A 432 -29.27 -23.54 22.79
C LYS A 432 -29.13 -25.05 22.67
N VAL A 433 -29.33 -25.78 23.76
CA VAL A 433 -29.23 -27.25 23.76
C VAL A 433 -30.59 -27.90 23.91
N VAL A 434 -30.88 -28.87 23.03
CA VAL A 434 -32.01 -29.80 23.17
C VAL A 434 -31.45 -31.22 23.28
N GLU A 435 -31.17 -31.65 24.51
CA GLU A 435 -30.50 -32.94 24.75
C GLU A 435 -31.50 -34.09 24.91
N ASN A 436 -31.29 -35.19 24.17
CA ASN A 436 -31.99 -36.45 24.40
C ASN A 436 -31.29 -37.25 25.53
N ARG A 437 -31.69 -37.01 26.77
CA ARG A 437 -31.08 -37.56 28.00
C ARG A 437 -30.86 -39.08 27.99
N GLU A 438 -31.79 -39.86 27.43
CA GLU A 438 -31.68 -41.33 27.40
C GLU A 438 -30.51 -41.84 26.55
N ARG A 439 -30.17 -41.12 25.46
CA ARG A 439 -29.08 -41.50 24.55
C ARG A 439 -27.72 -41.11 25.13
N ALA A 440 -27.64 -39.94 25.77
CA ALA A 440 -26.43 -39.44 26.43
C ALA A 440 -25.99 -40.36 27.58
N ASP A 441 -26.92 -40.77 28.46
CA ASP A 441 -26.62 -41.65 29.59
C ASP A 441 -26.15 -43.04 29.17
N LYS A 442 -26.71 -43.58 28.08
CA LYS A 442 -26.32 -44.89 27.52
C LYS A 442 -24.92 -44.89 26.93
N ILE A 443 -24.50 -43.76 26.33
CA ILE A 443 -23.14 -43.58 25.77
C ILE A 443 -22.14 -43.32 26.90
N ARG A 444 -22.49 -42.46 27.86
CA ARG A 444 -21.66 -42.16 29.05
C ARG A 444 -21.41 -43.42 29.89
N GLY A 445 -22.42 -44.29 30.03
CA GLY A 445 -22.29 -45.59 30.68
C GLY A 445 -21.42 -46.61 29.93
N LYS A 446 -21.41 -46.58 28.59
CA LYS A 446 -20.51 -47.42 27.76
C LYS A 446 -19.06 -46.93 27.81
N LEU A 447 -18.85 -45.61 27.83
CA LEU A 447 -17.52 -45.00 27.89
C LEU A 447 -16.88 -45.16 29.27
N ARG A 448 -17.64 -44.98 30.36
CA ARG A 448 -17.13 -45.24 31.73
C ARG A 448 -16.56 -46.66 31.87
N ARG A 449 -17.31 -47.68 31.44
CA ARG A 449 -16.84 -49.09 31.45
C ARG A 449 -15.58 -49.36 30.63
N ARG A 450 -15.20 -48.47 29.71
CA ARG A 450 -14.01 -48.59 28.86
C ARG A 450 -12.80 -47.83 29.41
N TYR A 451 -13.03 -46.83 30.25
CA TYR A 451 -12.00 -45.92 30.77
C TYR A 451 -11.88 -45.96 32.30
N ASP A 452 -12.59 -46.87 32.99
CA ASP A 452 -12.47 -47.07 34.44
C ASP A 452 -11.01 -47.35 34.89
N ASP A 453 -10.19 -47.97 34.03
CA ASP A 453 -8.75 -48.22 34.30
C ASP A 453 -7.85 -46.97 34.14
N LEU A 454 -8.34 -45.89 33.52
CA LEU A 454 -7.60 -44.64 33.26
C LEU A 454 -8.05 -43.47 34.15
N LEU A 455 -9.19 -43.61 34.83
CA LEU A 455 -9.80 -42.58 35.68
C LEU A 455 -9.82 -42.95 37.18
N SER A 456 -9.14 -44.04 37.56
CA SER A 456 -8.96 -44.49 38.95
C SER A 456 -7.66 -44.02 39.58
#